data_AF-A0A4P7BVD4-F1
#
_entry.id   AF-A0A4P7BVD4-F1
#
_cell.length_a   1.000
_cell.length_b   1.000
_cell.length_c   1.000
_cell.angle_alpha   90.00
_cell.angle_beta   90.00
_cell.angle_gamma   90.00
#
_symmetry.space_group_name_H-M   'P 1'
#
loop_
_entity.id
_entity.type
_entity.pdbx_description
1 polymer ?
#
loop_
_entity_poly.entity_id
_entity_poly.type
_entity_poly.pdbx_seq_one_letter_code
_entity_poly.pdbx_strand_id
1 'polypeptide(L)'
;MASGLVAPPKKYRVIYADPPWTFKTYSKKGIGRSAEAHYDCLSIEEICRIPVNEWTTPDALLFLWVTDPLLPRAMEVIQAWGFTYKTVGFYWMKLNKSAQISQLSEKDFFTGLGFWTRANPEMCLLATKGQPKRKSSNVRRLIISPRREHSRKPDETYQRIEQLTDGPYLEMFARRARLGWDGWGNQTVLFNKGSVNTRRIPSDLRKHPLKEI
;
A
#
# COMPACT_ATOMS: atom_id res chain seq x y z
N MET A 1 13.95 11.81 15.42
CA MET A 1 14.99 10.78 15.29
C MET A 1 14.30 9.48 14.92
N ALA A 2 14.53 8.92 13.73
CA ALA A 2 13.97 7.62 13.33
C ALA A 2 14.80 6.47 13.91
N SER A 3 15.02 6.48 15.23
CA SER A 3 16.06 5.71 15.93
C SER A 3 15.56 4.35 16.48
N GLY A 4 14.71 3.64 15.75
CA GLY A 4 14.17 2.34 16.22
C GLY A 4 13.82 1.33 15.14
N LEU A 5 14.13 1.60 13.87
CA LEU A 5 13.80 0.69 12.77
C LEU A 5 15.02 -0.14 12.38
N VAL A 6 14.93 -1.46 12.58
CA VAL A 6 16.01 -2.40 12.27
C VAL A 6 16.08 -2.60 10.75
N ALA A 7 17.31 -2.56 10.20
CA ALA A 7 17.55 -2.89 8.81
C ALA A 7 17.16 -4.35 8.52
N PRO A 8 16.63 -4.65 7.33
CA PRO A 8 16.31 -6.03 6.98
C PRO A 8 17.59 -6.87 6.80
N PRO A 9 17.50 -8.20 6.91
CA PRO A 9 18.67 -9.08 7.07
C PRO A 9 19.57 -9.19 5.83
N LYS A 10 19.12 -8.70 4.67
CA LYS A 10 19.82 -8.81 3.39
C LYS A 10 19.42 -7.69 2.42
N LYS A 11 20.00 -7.70 1.22
CA LYS A 11 19.61 -6.80 0.12
C LYS A 11 18.52 -7.45 -0.75
N TYR A 12 17.63 -6.62 -1.29
CA TYR A 12 16.48 -7.07 -2.06
C TYR A 12 16.50 -6.55 -3.49
N ARG A 13 16.01 -7.39 -4.42
CA ARG A 13 15.78 -7.01 -5.82
C ARG A 13 14.40 -6.40 -6.01
N VAL A 14 13.48 -6.65 -5.09
CA VAL A 14 12.11 -6.16 -5.15
C VAL A 14 11.70 -5.61 -3.80
N ILE A 15 11.23 -4.38 -3.81
CA ILE A 15 10.52 -3.73 -2.71
C ILE A 15 9.05 -3.62 -3.10
N TYR A 16 8.16 -4.11 -2.24
CA TYR A 16 6.72 -3.92 -2.34
C TYR A 16 6.25 -3.18 -1.09
N ALA A 17 5.62 -2.02 -1.26
CA ALA A 17 5.30 -1.14 -0.14
C ALA A 17 3.86 -0.61 -0.24
N ASP A 18 3.18 -0.62 0.92
CA ASP A 18 1.90 0.06 1.15
C ASP A 18 2.05 1.00 2.37
N PRO A 19 2.72 2.15 2.23
CA PRO A 19 2.99 3.02 3.37
C PRO A 19 1.72 3.50 4.06
N PRO A 20 1.72 3.65 5.40
CA PRO A 20 0.60 4.22 6.14
C PRO A 20 0.61 5.75 6.01
N TRP A 21 0.31 6.25 4.82
CA TRP A 21 0.36 7.67 4.50
C TRP A 21 -0.51 8.50 5.46
N THR A 22 0.05 9.57 6.03
CA THR A 22 -0.77 10.61 6.66
C THR A 22 -1.52 11.37 5.58
N PHE A 23 -2.83 11.47 5.75
CA PHE A 23 -3.71 12.11 4.78
C PHE A 23 -4.46 13.26 5.44
N LYS A 24 -4.15 14.50 5.03
CA LYS A 24 -4.86 15.68 5.53
C LYS A 24 -6.32 15.63 5.05
N THR A 25 -7.24 15.44 5.97
CA THR A 25 -8.68 15.55 5.69
C THR A 25 -9.15 17.00 5.80
N TYR A 26 -10.04 17.44 4.92
CA TYR A 26 -10.58 18.82 4.92
C TYR A 26 -11.62 19.10 6.03
N SER A 27 -11.96 18.12 6.88
CA SER A 27 -12.90 18.32 7.98
C SER A 27 -12.72 17.28 9.09
N LYS A 28 -13.15 17.62 10.32
CA LYS A 28 -13.17 16.68 11.46
C LYS A 28 -13.97 15.40 11.17
N LYS A 29 -15.03 15.49 10.36
CA LYS A 29 -15.83 14.33 9.90
C LYS A 29 -15.06 13.42 8.94
N GLY A 30 -14.11 13.99 8.19
CA GLY A 30 -13.21 13.25 7.31
C GLY A 30 -12.22 12.35 8.05
N ILE A 31 -11.81 12.73 9.27
CA ILE A 31 -10.86 11.98 10.11
C ILE A 31 -11.41 10.58 10.41
N GLY A 32 -12.68 10.45 10.79
CA GLY A 32 -13.31 9.13 11.03
C GLY A 32 -13.43 8.24 9.78
N ARG A 33 -13.02 8.73 8.60
CA ARG A 33 -12.99 8.02 7.32
C ARG A 33 -11.57 7.94 6.74
N SER A 34 -10.55 8.45 7.42
CA SER A 34 -9.15 8.40 6.99
C SER A 34 -8.44 7.14 7.52
N ALA A 35 -7.24 6.89 7.01
CA ALA A 35 -6.38 5.82 7.51
C ALA A 35 -6.05 5.97 9.01
N GLU A 36 -5.94 7.21 9.49
CA GLU A 36 -5.59 7.55 10.89
C GLU A 36 -6.66 7.07 11.88
N ALA A 37 -7.91 6.91 11.45
CA ALA A 37 -8.95 6.31 12.28
C ALA A 37 -8.70 4.83 12.58
N HIS A 38 -7.81 4.17 11.82
CA HIS A 38 -7.59 2.73 11.82
C HIS A 38 -6.20 2.29 12.33
N TYR A 39 -5.15 3.08 12.07
CA TYR A 39 -3.77 2.82 12.47
C TYR A 39 -2.98 4.12 12.48
N ASP A 40 -1.84 4.14 13.19
CA ASP A 40 -0.96 5.31 13.21
C ASP A 40 -0.32 5.49 11.82
N CYS A 41 -0.38 6.72 11.30
CA CYS A 41 0.15 7.10 10.00
C CYS A 41 1.52 7.79 10.14
N LEU A 42 2.31 7.73 9.07
CA LEU A 42 3.60 8.40 8.95
C LEU A 42 3.47 9.63 8.05
N SER A 43 4.20 10.70 8.38
CA SER A 43 4.34 11.85 7.50
C SER A 43 5.12 11.48 6.24
N ILE A 44 5.01 12.28 5.18
CA ILE A 44 5.80 12.06 3.96
C ILE A 44 7.30 12.12 4.27
N GLU A 45 7.71 13.05 5.11
CA GLU A 45 9.09 13.22 5.56
C GLU A 45 9.60 12.00 6.33
N GLU A 46 8.77 11.39 7.17
CA GLU A 46 9.11 10.15 7.88
C GLU A 46 9.26 8.96 6.93
N ILE A 47 8.38 8.84 5.93
CA ILE A 47 8.45 7.79 4.91
C ILE A 47 9.72 7.97 4.05
N CYS A 48 10.01 9.20 3.62
CA CYS A 48 11.21 9.52 2.83
C CYS A 48 12.53 9.24 3.57
N ARG A 49 12.54 9.34 4.91
CA ARG A 49 13.73 9.06 5.74
C ARG A 49 14.08 7.58 5.86
N ILE A 50 13.19 6.67 5.46
CA ILE A 50 13.48 5.24 5.50
C ILE A 50 14.59 4.94 4.48
N PRO A 51 15.72 4.32 4.88
CA PRO A 51 16.89 4.16 4.02
C PRO A 51 16.75 2.99 3.04
N VAL A 52 15.64 2.92 2.29
CA VAL A 52 15.34 1.81 1.35
C VAL A 52 16.43 1.65 0.29
N ASN A 53 17.06 2.75 -0.12
CA ASN A 53 18.19 2.72 -1.06
C ASN A 53 19.35 1.82 -0.56
N GLU A 54 19.54 1.74 0.76
CA GLU A 54 20.53 0.90 1.40
C GLU A 54 20.05 -0.55 1.56
N TRP A 55 18.80 -0.88 1.27
CA TRP A 55 18.29 -2.24 1.42
C TRP A 55 18.17 -2.97 0.09
N THR A 56 18.49 -2.32 -1.01
CA THR A 56 18.32 -2.90 -2.34
C THR A 56 19.65 -3.30 -2.96
N THR A 57 19.58 -4.20 -3.94
CA THR A 57 20.66 -4.39 -4.92
C THR A 57 20.82 -3.14 -5.80
N PRO A 58 21.93 -3.04 -6.58
CA PRO A 58 22.11 -1.96 -7.56
C PRO A 58 21.00 -1.91 -8.62
N ASP A 59 20.53 -3.09 -9.06
CA ASP A 59 19.38 -3.23 -9.94
C ASP A 59 18.18 -3.74 -9.14
N ALA A 60 17.15 -2.90 -8.96
CA ALA A 60 16.00 -3.24 -8.14
C ALA A 60 14.70 -2.62 -8.65
N LEU A 61 13.58 -3.22 -8.26
CA LEU A 61 12.23 -2.77 -8.55
C LEU A 61 11.53 -2.31 -7.27
N LEU A 62 10.78 -1.23 -7.38
CA LEU A 62 9.88 -0.73 -6.33
C LEU A 62 8.45 -0.76 -6.85
N PHE A 63 7.58 -1.43 -6.10
CA PHE A 63 6.14 -1.42 -6.26
C PHE A 63 5.52 -0.65 -5.09
N LEU A 64 4.90 0.48 -5.36
CA LEU A 64 4.43 1.41 -4.33
C LEU A 64 2.92 1.69 -4.48
N TRP A 65 2.12 1.25 -3.51
CA TRP A 65 0.71 1.62 -3.46
C TRP A 65 0.52 3.08 -3.06
N VAL A 66 -0.41 3.73 -3.75
CA VAL A 66 -0.71 5.15 -3.54
C VAL A 66 -2.20 5.40 -3.72
N THR A 67 -2.74 6.36 -2.97
CA THR A 67 -4.06 6.95 -3.20
C THR A 67 -3.93 8.19 -4.08
N ASP A 68 -4.83 8.41 -5.03
CA ASP A 68 -4.73 9.47 -6.05
C ASP A 68 -4.28 10.86 -5.55
N PRO A 69 -4.79 11.40 -4.43
CA PRO A 69 -4.39 12.74 -3.99
C PRO A 69 -2.94 12.82 -3.50
N LEU A 70 -2.31 11.68 -3.24
CA LEU A 70 -0.92 11.58 -2.79
C LEU A 70 0.05 11.24 -3.93
N LEU A 71 -0.40 11.17 -5.19
CA LEU A 71 0.49 10.89 -6.33
C LEU A 71 1.71 11.83 -6.40
N PRO A 72 1.60 13.15 -6.21
CA PRO A 72 2.78 14.01 -6.19
C PRO A 72 3.77 13.63 -5.08
N ARG A 73 3.26 13.29 -3.88
CA ARG A 73 4.07 12.90 -2.73
C ARG A 73 4.71 11.53 -2.89
N ALA A 74 4.05 10.62 -3.61
CA ALA A 74 4.64 9.33 -3.94
C ALA A 74 5.88 9.47 -4.84
N MET A 75 5.94 10.50 -5.69
CA MET A 75 7.15 10.78 -6.49
C MET A 75 8.33 11.22 -5.60
N GLU A 76 8.06 12.02 -4.56
CA GLU A 76 9.07 12.39 -3.56
C GLU A 76 9.63 11.15 -2.84
N VAL A 77 8.75 10.22 -2.43
CA VAL A 77 9.17 8.96 -1.79
C VAL A 77 9.99 8.09 -2.74
N ILE A 78 9.55 7.91 -3.98
CA ILE A 78 10.28 7.14 -5.00
C ILE A 78 11.71 7.69 -5.16
N GLN A 79 11.85 9.01 -5.27
CA GLN A 79 13.15 9.66 -5.42
C GLN A 79 14.00 9.53 -4.15
N ALA A 80 13.43 9.78 -2.97
CA ALA A 80 14.14 9.67 -1.69
C ALA A 80 14.67 8.24 -1.44
N TRP A 81 13.94 7.22 -1.89
CA TRP A 81 14.36 5.82 -1.81
C TRP A 81 15.36 5.40 -2.89
N GLY A 82 15.78 6.32 -3.77
CA GLY A 82 16.80 6.07 -4.80
C GLY A 82 16.26 5.37 -6.05
N PHE A 83 14.96 5.47 -6.32
CA PHE A 83 14.32 4.90 -7.50
C PHE A 83 13.90 5.99 -8.50
N THR A 84 13.70 5.59 -9.75
CA THR A 84 13.09 6.41 -10.80
C THR A 84 11.75 5.82 -11.19
N TYR A 85 10.68 6.61 -11.12
CA TYR A 85 9.36 6.20 -11.59
C TYR A 85 9.39 5.80 -13.07
N LYS A 86 8.67 4.72 -13.42
CA LYS A 86 8.57 4.24 -14.81
C LYS A 86 7.14 4.22 -15.31
N THR A 87 6.24 3.59 -14.55
CA THR A 87 4.85 3.39 -14.99
C THR A 87 3.97 2.95 -13.83
N VAL A 88 2.67 2.79 -14.07
CA VAL A 88 1.80 2.07 -13.13
C VAL A 88 2.05 0.57 -13.31
N GLY A 89 2.52 -0.09 -12.26
CA GLY A 89 2.73 -1.53 -12.23
C GLY A 89 1.39 -2.28 -12.23
N PHE A 90 0.47 -1.86 -11.36
CA PHE A 90 -0.87 -2.45 -11.29
C PHE A 90 -1.96 -1.40 -11.06
N TYR A 91 -3.11 -1.63 -11.69
CA TYR A 91 -4.37 -1.01 -11.30
C TYR A 91 -5.21 -2.06 -10.60
N TRP A 92 -5.75 -1.74 -9.42
CA TRP A 92 -6.72 -2.57 -8.76
C TRP A 92 -8.12 -1.97 -8.91
N MET A 93 -8.89 -2.52 -9.86
CA MET A 93 -10.32 -2.27 -9.95
C MET A 93 -11.03 -3.05 -8.85
N LYS A 94 -11.52 -2.31 -7.86
CA LYS A 94 -12.12 -2.89 -6.66
C LYS A 94 -13.54 -3.31 -6.95
N LEU A 95 -13.85 -4.59 -6.74
CA LEU A 95 -15.22 -5.07 -6.73
C LEU A 95 -15.84 -4.95 -5.33
N ASN A 96 -17.16 -4.84 -5.29
CA ASN A 96 -17.96 -5.06 -4.08
C ASN A 96 -17.79 -6.51 -3.60
N LYS A 97 -17.96 -6.74 -2.29
CA LYS A 97 -17.77 -8.07 -1.69
C LYS A 97 -18.72 -9.13 -2.26
N SER A 98 -19.89 -8.71 -2.71
CA SER A 98 -20.95 -9.54 -3.28
C SER A 98 -20.88 -9.70 -4.81
N ALA A 99 -19.89 -9.10 -5.47
CA ALA A 99 -19.81 -9.12 -6.93
C ALA A 99 -19.57 -10.54 -7.45
N GLN A 100 -20.31 -10.92 -8.49
CA GLN A 100 -20.13 -12.20 -9.20
C GLN A 100 -19.33 -11.94 -10.48
N ILE A 101 -18.13 -12.52 -10.56
CA ILE A 101 -17.16 -12.20 -11.62
C ILE A 101 -17.63 -12.62 -13.02
N SER A 102 -18.52 -13.60 -13.12
CA SER A 102 -19.02 -14.13 -14.41
C SER A 102 -19.80 -13.11 -15.24
N GLN A 103 -20.39 -12.09 -14.62
CA GLN A 103 -21.14 -11.03 -15.30
C GLN A 103 -20.99 -9.70 -14.54
N LEU A 104 -19.92 -8.96 -14.83
CA LEU A 104 -19.69 -7.66 -14.19
C LEU A 104 -20.45 -6.55 -14.91
N SER A 105 -21.07 -5.69 -14.12
CA SER A 105 -21.62 -4.40 -14.51
C SER A 105 -21.07 -3.29 -13.61
N GLU A 106 -21.34 -2.03 -13.93
CA GLU A 106 -20.80 -0.89 -13.16
C GLU A 106 -21.14 -0.96 -11.66
N LYS A 107 -22.33 -1.46 -11.31
CA LYS A 107 -22.78 -1.61 -9.90
C LYS A 107 -21.92 -2.59 -9.08
N ASP A 108 -21.20 -3.47 -9.74
CA ASP A 108 -20.34 -4.46 -9.09
C ASP A 108 -19.02 -3.86 -8.63
N PHE A 109 -18.66 -2.66 -9.11
CA PHE A 109 -17.46 -1.95 -8.71
C PHE A 109 -17.71 -1.15 -7.43
N PHE A 110 -16.73 -1.17 -6.53
CA PHE A 110 -16.80 -0.42 -5.29
C PHE A 110 -16.68 1.08 -5.56
N THR A 111 -17.61 1.86 -4.99
CA THR A 111 -17.57 3.32 -5.06
C THR A 111 -16.75 3.89 -3.90
N GLY A 112 -15.43 4.02 -4.10
CA GLY A 112 -14.51 4.61 -3.12
C GLY A 112 -14.77 6.10 -2.88
N LEU A 113 -14.18 6.63 -1.81
CA LEU A 113 -14.23 8.06 -1.51
C LEU A 113 -13.46 8.84 -2.58
N GLY A 114 -13.74 10.13 -2.73
CA GLY A 114 -12.94 11.00 -3.57
C GLY A 114 -13.42 12.43 -3.45
N PHE A 115 -12.60 13.37 -3.94
CA PHE A 115 -12.88 14.79 -3.80
C PHE A 115 -13.71 15.34 -4.96
N TRP A 116 -13.26 15.05 -6.19
CA TRP A 116 -13.91 15.54 -7.42
C TRP A 116 -14.73 14.44 -8.10
N THR A 117 -14.19 13.22 -8.16
CA THR A 117 -14.88 12.02 -8.64
C THR A 117 -14.82 10.92 -7.56
N ARG A 118 -15.58 9.84 -7.75
CA ARG A 118 -15.53 8.69 -6.83
C ARG A 118 -14.33 7.81 -7.17
N ALA A 119 -13.46 7.51 -6.20
CA ALA A 119 -12.23 6.77 -6.48
C ALA A 119 -12.49 5.27 -6.70
N ASN A 120 -12.04 4.79 -7.84
CA ASN A 120 -11.77 3.42 -8.24
C ASN A 120 -11.14 3.56 -9.65
N PRO A 121 -9.97 2.97 -9.96
CA PRO A 121 -9.17 1.99 -9.21
C PRO A 121 -8.19 2.58 -8.19
N GLU A 122 -7.50 1.70 -7.44
CA GLU A 122 -6.24 2.06 -6.74
C GLU A 122 -5.02 1.75 -7.61
N MET A 123 -3.96 2.53 -7.45
CA MET A 123 -2.71 2.39 -8.20
C MET A 123 -1.57 1.81 -7.36
N CYS A 124 -0.83 0.88 -7.96
CA CYS A 124 0.49 0.45 -7.52
C CYS A 124 1.51 0.92 -8.56
N LEU A 125 2.30 1.94 -8.21
CA LEU A 125 3.34 2.49 -9.07
C LEU A 125 4.49 1.50 -9.20
N LEU A 126 5.18 1.53 -10.34
CA LEU A 126 6.40 0.78 -10.61
C LEU A 126 7.54 1.76 -10.89
N ALA A 127 8.62 1.62 -10.12
CA ALA A 127 9.84 2.38 -10.24
C ALA A 127 11.05 1.43 -10.27
N THR A 128 12.17 1.90 -10.82
CA THR A 128 13.40 1.10 -10.96
C THR A 128 14.60 1.84 -10.38
N LYS A 129 15.53 1.10 -9.81
CA LYS A 129 16.90 1.52 -9.54
C LYS A 129 17.82 0.71 -10.46
N GLY A 130 18.76 1.37 -11.12
CA GLY A 130 19.61 0.72 -12.13
C GLY A 130 18.82 0.23 -13.35
N GLN A 131 19.18 -0.96 -13.85
CA GLN A 131 18.61 -1.59 -15.05
C GLN A 131 18.09 -3.01 -14.75
N PRO A 132 17.06 -3.17 -13.90
CA PRO A 132 16.56 -4.49 -13.51
C PRO A 132 15.95 -5.22 -14.72
N LYS A 133 16.26 -6.51 -14.83
CA LYS A 133 15.72 -7.38 -15.87
C LYS A 133 14.36 -7.95 -15.45
N ARG A 134 13.39 -7.90 -16.36
CA ARG A 134 12.12 -8.62 -16.22
C ARG A 134 12.29 -10.07 -16.72
N LYS A 135 11.66 -11.00 -16.00
CA LYS A 135 11.53 -12.42 -16.35
C LYS A 135 10.43 -12.65 -17.38
N SER A 136 9.32 -11.92 -17.27
CA SER A 136 8.19 -12.06 -18.19
C SER A 136 7.72 -10.70 -18.72
N SER A 137 7.21 -10.69 -19.95
CA SER A 137 6.58 -9.53 -20.60
C SER A 137 5.05 -9.58 -20.60
N ASN A 138 4.43 -10.71 -20.24
CA ASN A 138 3.00 -10.94 -20.37
C ASN A 138 2.20 -10.68 -19.08
N VAL A 139 2.84 -10.14 -18.03
CA VAL A 139 2.18 -9.78 -16.77
C VAL A 139 1.23 -8.61 -17.02
N ARG A 140 -0.07 -8.85 -16.85
CA ARG A 140 -1.10 -7.82 -17.03
C ARG A 140 -1.07 -6.82 -15.88
N ARG A 141 -1.38 -5.55 -16.16
CA ARG A 141 -1.46 -4.49 -15.14
C ARG A 141 -2.79 -4.47 -14.39
N LEU A 142 -3.88 -4.86 -15.05
CA LEU A 142 -5.22 -4.75 -14.51
C LEU A 142 -5.55 -5.93 -13.59
N ILE A 143 -5.79 -5.66 -12.31
CA ILE A 143 -6.27 -6.59 -11.29
C ILE A 143 -7.73 -6.26 -11.01
N ILE A 144 -8.63 -7.24 -11.18
CA ILE A 144 -10.05 -7.11 -10.86
C ILE A 144 -10.34 -8.12 -9.75
N SER A 145 -10.62 -7.62 -8.54
CA SER A 145 -10.92 -8.50 -7.41
C SER A 145 -11.75 -7.81 -6.32
N PRO A 146 -12.52 -8.58 -5.53
CA PRO A 146 -13.29 -8.03 -4.41
C PRO A 146 -12.40 -7.39 -3.34
N ARG A 147 -12.83 -6.23 -2.85
CA ARG A 147 -12.24 -5.65 -1.63
C ARG A 147 -12.48 -6.59 -0.44
N ARG A 148 -11.51 -6.64 0.48
CA ARG A 148 -11.58 -7.47 1.69
C ARG A 148 -11.58 -6.60 2.94
N GLU A 149 -10.72 -6.88 3.91
CA GLU A 149 -10.49 -6.03 5.08
C GLU A 149 -9.93 -4.66 4.68
N HIS A 150 -10.11 -3.64 5.53
CA HIS A 150 -9.71 -2.27 5.23
C HIS A 150 -8.23 -2.16 4.86
N SER A 151 -7.94 -1.51 3.73
CA SER A 151 -6.60 -1.35 3.15
C SER A 151 -5.87 -2.66 2.76
N ARG A 152 -6.51 -3.84 2.83
CA ARG A 152 -5.88 -5.09 2.37
C ARG A 152 -5.82 -5.13 0.85
N LYS A 153 -4.61 -5.06 0.31
CA LYS A 153 -4.30 -5.15 -1.12
C LYS A 153 -4.60 -6.57 -1.68
N PRO A 154 -4.76 -6.74 -3.00
CA PRO A 154 -5.11 -8.04 -3.58
C PRO A 154 -3.92 -9.01 -3.56
N ASP A 155 -4.15 -10.27 -3.16
CA ASP A 155 -3.07 -11.27 -3.07
C ASP A 155 -2.47 -11.61 -4.45
N GLU A 156 -3.22 -11.35 -5.52
CA GLU A 156 -2.77 -11.51 -6.90
C GLU A 156 -1.55 -10.62 -7.23
N THR A 157 -1.37 -9.49 -6.54
CA THR A 157 -0.23 -8.61 -6.76
C THR A 157 1.10 -9.33 -6.55
N TYR A 158 1.22 -10.14 -5.50
CA TYR A 158 2.44 -10.91 -5.23
C TYR A 158 2.75 -11.90 -6.35
N GLN A 159 1.74 -12.67 -6.79
CA GLN A 159 1.90 -13.65 -7.86
C GLN A 159 2.36 -12.99 -9.16
N ARG A 160 1.80 -11.82 -9.48
CA ARG A 160 2.19 -11.05 -10.67
C ARG A 160 3.60 -10.48 -10.56
N ILE A 161 4.03 -10.07 -9.36
CA ILE A 161 5.40 -9.63 -9.12
C ILE A 161 6.39 -10.80 -9.27
N GLU A 162 6.08 -11.94 -8.64
CA GLU A 162 6.87 -13.18 -8.72
C GLU A 162 6.98 -13.69 -10.18
N GLN A 163 5.93 -13.50 -11.00
CA GLN A 163 5.94 -13.78 -12.43
C GLN A 163 6.79 -12.77 -13.22
N LEU A 164 6.75 -11.49 -12.84
CA LEU A 164 7.45 -10.42 -13.56
C LEU A 164 8.96 -10.48 -13.34
N THR A 165 9.42 -10.84 -12.14
CA THR A 165 10.83 -10.77 -11.77
C THR A 165 11.15 -11.70 -10.59
N ASP A 166 12.40 -12.16 -10.53
CA ASP A 166 12.88 -12.96 -9.41
C ASP A 166 13.31 -12.07 -8.23
N GLY A 167 13.14 -12.59 -7.01
CA GLY A 167 13.55 -11.93 -5.77
C GLY A 167 15.07 -11.89 -5.55
N PRO A 168 15.54 -11.56 -4.34
CA PRO A 168 14.78 -11.57 -3.08
C PRO A 168 13.73 -10.46 -2.95
N TYR A 169 12.63 -10.76 -2.25
CA TYR A 169 11.46 -9.88 -2.09
C TYR A 169 11.31 -9.35 -0.65
N LEU A 170 11.06 -8.04 -0.51
CA LEU A 170 10.71 -7.38 0.75
C LEU A 170 9.33 -6.74 0.65
N GLU A 171 8.43 -7.08 1.56
CA GLU A 171 7.18 -6.35 1.80
C GLU A 171 7.36 -5.36 2.95
N MET A 172 7.27 -4.07 2.66
CA MET A 172 7.28 -3.00 3.66
C MET A 172 5.87 -2.67 4.13
N PHE A 173 5.74 -2.43 5.43
CA PHE A 173 4.47 -2.24 6.15
C PHE A 173 3.58 -3.49 6.09
N ALA A 174 4.22 -4.66 6.03
CA ALA A 174 3.55 -5.95 5.95
C ALA A 174 2.66 -6.19 7.16
N ARG A 175 1.45 -6.68 6.90
CA ARG A 175 0.49 -7.04 7.96
C ARG A 175 0.33 -8.55 8.13
N ARG A 176 0.87 -9.35 7.20
CA ARG A 176 0.84 -10.82 7.18
C ARG A 176 2.19 -11.33 6.70
N ALA A 177 2.61 -12.48 7.23
CA ALA A 177 3.73 -13.21 6.65
C ALA A 177 3.30 -13.85 5.31
N ARG A 178 4.23 -13.93 4.36
CA ARG A 178 4.04 -14.63 3.10
C ARG A 178 5.29 -15.47 2.81
N LEU A 179 5.09 -16.73 2.47
CA LEU A 179 6.19 -17.62 2.11
C LEU A 179 6.97 -17.04 0.92
N GLY A 180 8.30 -16.99 1.02
CA GLY A 180 9.17 -16.42 0.00
C GLY A 180 9.36 -14.90 0.06
N TRP A 181 8.66 -14.20 0.96
CA TRP A 181 8.77 -12.76 1.16
C TRP A 181 9.21 -12.45 2.59
N ASP A 182 10.19 -11.56 2.73
CA ASP A 182 10.50 -10.99 4.03
C ASP A 182 9.54 -9.83 4.31
N GLY A 183 9.02 -9.76 5.52
CA GLY A 183 8.14 -8.67 5.96
C GLY A 183 8.89 -7.67 6.84
N TRP A 184 8.65 -6.38 6.64
CA TRP A 184 9.23 -5.30 7.44
C TRP A 184 8.15 -4.31 7.89
N GLY A 185 8.14 -3.93 9.16
CA GLY A 185 7.22 -2.94 9.74
C GLY A 185 6.82 -3.23 11.19
N ASN A 186 6.20 -2.25 11.85
CA ASN A 186 5.84 -2.31 13.28
C ASN A 186 4.68 -3.29 13.62
N GLN A 187 4.17 -4.04 12.63
CA GLN A 187 2.95 -4.85 12.71
C GLN A 187 3.05 -6.20 11.97
N THR A 188 4.25 -6.76 11.80
CA THR A 188 4.52 -7.96 10.97
C THR A 188 3.76 -9.25 11.34
N VAL A 189 2.94 -9.24 12.40
CA VAL A 189 2.12 -10.37 12.87
C VAL A 189 0.62 -10.07 13.01
N LEU A 190 0.13 -8.92 12.53
CA LEU A 190 -1.23 -8.46 12.87
C LEU A 190 -2.32 -9.49 12.54
N PHE A 191 -2.36 -10.06 11.33
CA PHE A 191 -3.44 -11.01 10.97
C PHE A 191 -3.09 -12.51 11.10
N ASN A 192 -2.00 -12.87 11.77
CA ASN A 192 -1.68 -14.29 12.00
C ASN A 192 -2.66 -14.98 12.98
N LYS A 193 -3.56 -14.23 13.62
CA LYS A 193 -4.54 -14.72 14.61
C LYS A 193 -6.01 -14.44 14.25
N GLY A 194 -6.35 -14.31 12.98
CA GLY A 194 -7.73 -14.01 12.54
C GLY A 194 -8.05 -12.50 12.49
N SER A 195 -9.32 -12.13 12.61
CA SER A 195 -9.77 -10.74 12.48
C SER A 195 -9.21 -9.87 13.61
N VAL A 196 -8.40 -8.87 13.25
CA VAL A 196 -7.89 -7.88 14.21
C VAL A 196 -8.90 -6.73 14.31
N ASN A 197 -9.29 -6.39 15.55
CA ASN A 197 -9.99 -5.14 15.81
C ASN A 197 -9.05 -3.98 15.47
N THR A 198 -9.31 -3.30 14.36
CA THR A 198 -8.68 -1.99 14.10
C THR A 198 -9.24 -0.98 15.10
N ARG A 199 -8.44 0.03 15.46
CA ARG A 199 -9.00 1.25 16.07
C ARG A 199 -10.11 1.72 15.12
N ARG A 200 -11.28 2.09 15.63
CA ARG A 200 -12.34 2.70 14.82
C ARG A 200 -12.82 3.91 15.57
N ILE A 201 -12.34 5.08 15.16
CA ILE A 201 -12.89 6.35 15.64
C ILE A 201 -14.20 6.59 14.86
N PRO A 202 -15.36 6.63 15.54
CA PRO A 202 -16.64 6.87 14.88
C PRO A 202 -16.66 8.23 14.18
N SER A 203 -17.32 8.31 13.02
CA SER A 203 -17.44 9.55 12.26
C SER A 203 -18.43 10.57 12.89
N ASP A 204 -19.12 10.21 13.98
CA ASP A 204 -20.12 11.02 14.67
C ASP A 204 -19.65 11.46 16.08
N LEU A 205 -18.79 12.47 16.15
CA LEU A 205 -18.33 13.08 17.42
C LEU A 205 -19.43 13.77 18.28
N ARG A 206 -20.73 13.52 18.02
CA ARG A 206 -21.85 14.13 18.76
C ARG A 206 -22.38 13.29 19.92
N LYS A 207 -22.02 12.01 20.06
CA LYS A 207 -22.64 11.12 21.06
C LYS A 207 -21.79 10.75 22.28
N HIS A 208 -20.49 11.00 22.25
CA HIS A 208 -19.61 10.77 23.41
C HIS A 208 -18.55 11.88 23.50
N PRO A 209 -18.76 12.92 24.33
CA PRO A 209 -17.68 13.85 24.64
C PRO A 209 -16.57 13.07 25.36
N LEU A 210 -15.34 13.21 24.88
CA LEU A 210 -14.15 12.73 25.56
C LEU A 210 -14.10 13.41 26.93
N LYS A 211 -14.06 12.62 28.01
CA LYS A 211 -13.72 13.14 29.34
C LYS A 211 -12.25 13.60 29.26
N GLU A 212 -12.03 14.88 29.55
CA GLU A 212 -10.70 15.47 29.67
C GLU A 212 -9.94 14.81 30.84
N ILE A 213 -8.64 14.63 30.67
CA ILE A 213 -7.67 14.40 31.76
C ILE A 213 -7.13 15.76 32.13
#